data_AF-A0A0Q5TPL3-F1
#
_entry.id   AF-A0A0Q5TPL3-F1
#
_cell.length_a   1.000
_cell.length_b   1.000
_cell.length_c   1.000
_cell.angle_alpha   90.00
_cell.angle_beta   90.00
_cell.angle_gamma   90.00
#
_symmetry.space_group_name_H-M   'P 1'
#
loop_
_entity.id
_entity.type
_entity.pdbx_description
1 polymer ?
#
loop_
_entity_poly.entity_id
_entity_poly.type
_entity_poly.pdbx_seq_one_letter_code
_entity_poly.pdbx_strand_id
1 'polypeptide(L)'
;MGYAGVALSPDANATYINPAKLASATNDFGASASFFRWLPALVDDYWIGYASAYKKLGEKQAISASVQYFDYETWLINGDTKQLADLAISAAYSRQLGKNFSMGATLKYISSDLGYAYVNAGTIKKGQSVAADISAYYHKQVTGGQSGEDFNWSLGVIASNLGNKIDFGSSGKYFLPAKLRIGGGLSYTATGKHRINLVADLSKLMVPTPTASQNGQNGAVLKGALRSFSDAPGGFKEEMQEIMFSVGAEYWYKNVVALRGGYYGENQKKAGQQIITVGAGARIFRNFNADLAYIIPLKEGSPLAETLRTTVSFYIPGKKG
;
A
#
# COMPACT_ATOMS: atom_id res chain seq x y z
N MET A 1 10.45 4.43 -3.02
CA MET A 1 10.24 3.96 -4.41
C MET A 1 8.93 4.50 -4.99
N GLY A 2 8.57 5.76 -4.74
CA GLY A 2 7.44 6.42 -5.39
C GLY A 2 6.08 5.75 -5.17
N TYR A 3 5.86 5.09 -4.03
CA TYR A 3 4.70 4.23 -3.76
C TYR A 3 4.48 3.04 -4.70
N ALA A 4 5.43 2.76 -5.60
CA ALA A 4 5.43 1.58 -6.44
C ALA A 4 5.86 0.34 -5.66
N GLY A 5 5.31 -0.82 -6.01
CA GLY A 5 5.71 -2.10 -5.42
C GLY A 5 4.78 -3.28 -5.64
N VAL A 6 3.75 -3.13 -6.48
CA VAL A 6 2.80 -4.22 -6.77
C VAL A 6 3.45 -5.42 -7.44
N ALA A 7 4.49 -5.19 -8.23
CA ALA A 7 5.25 -6.23 -8.91
C ALA A 7 6.65 -6.48 -8.33
N LEU A 8 7.01 -5.90 -7.18
CA LEU A 8 8.32 -6.18 -6.56
C LEU A 8 8.42 -7.60 -6.02
N SER A 9 9.63 -8.03 -5.64
CA SER A 9 9.82 -9.27 -4.89
C SER A 9 9.02 -9.27 -3.57
N PRO A 10 8.60 -10.44 -3.07
CA PRO A 10 7.89 -10.54 -1.79
C PRO A 10 8.77 -10.11 -0.61
N ASP A 11 8.17 -9.36 0.30
CA ASP A 11 8.74 -8.95 1.58
C ASP A 11 7.68 -8.99 2.69
N ALA A 12 8.03 -8.62 3.92
CA ALA A 12 7.11 -8.66 5.05
C ALA A 12 5.99 -7.60 4.96
N ASN A 13 6.17 -6.56 4.14
CA ASN A 13 5.18 -5.51 3.89
C ASN A 13 4.24 -5.85 2.72
N ALA A 14 4.42 -7.00 2.05
CA ALA A 14 3.63 -7.38 0.89
C ALA A 14 2.12 -7.42 1.17
N THR A 15 1.70 -7.68 2.42
CA THR A 15 0.29 -7.64 2.85
C THR A 15 -0.37 -6.28 2.58
N TYR A 16 0.38 -5.17 2.68
CA TYR A 16 -0.14 -3.83 2.40
C TYR A 16 -0.40 -3.57 0.90
N ILE A 17 0.48 -4.08 0.03
CA ILE A 17 0.51 -3.70 -1.39
C ILE A 17 0.01 -4.79 -2.34
N ASN A 18 0.47 -6.03 -2.18
CA ASN A 18 0.08 -7.17 -3.00
C ASN A 18 0.45 -8.49 -2.28
N PRO A 19 -0.49 -9.11 -1.55
CA PRO A 19 -0.23 -10.35 -0.81
C PRO A 19 -0.07 -11.57 -1.71
N ALA A 20 -0.50 -11.55 -2.99
CA ALA A 20 -0.28 -12.67 -3.91
C ALA A 20 1.21 -13.04 -4.02
N LYS A 21 2.10 -12.04 -3.89
CA LYS A 21 3.55 -12.21 -3.90
C LYS A 21 4.04 -13.20 -2.83
N LEU A 22 3.38 -13.26 -1.67
CA LEU A 22 3.81 -14.05 -0.52
C LEU A 22 3.80 -15.56 -0.79
N ALA A 23 2.99 -16.02 -1.75
CA ALA A 23 3.03 -17.41 -2.20
C ALA A 23 4.42 -17.79 -2.75
N SER A 24 5.18 -16.84 -3.28
CA SER A 24 6.55 -17.03 -3.80
C SER A 24 7.66 -16.57 -2.84
N ALA A 25 7.34 -16.25 -1.58
CA ALA A 25 8.34 -15.81 -0.62
C ALA A 25 9.35 -16.93 -0.29
N THR A 26 10.64 -16.58 -0.24
CA THR A 26 11.74 -17.52 0.04
C THR A 26 11.92 -17.83 1.52
N ASN A 27 11.60 -16.86 2.38
CA ASN A 27 11.64 -17.03 3.84
C ASN A 27 10.32 -17.63 4.31
N ASP A 28 10.39 -18.57 5.25
CA ASP A 28 9.22 -19.27 5.79
C ASP A 28 8.38 -18.37 6.70
N PHE A 29 9.02 -17.45 7.41
CA PHE A 29 8.34 -16.41 8.18
C PHE A 29 8.98 -15.05 7.92
N GLY A 30 8.16 -14.00 7.93
CA GLY A 30 8.64 -12.63 7.95
C GLY A 30 7.67 -11.73 8.71
N ALA A 31 8.22 -10.77 9.45
CA ALA A 31 7.47 -9.74 10.16
C ALA A 31 8.09 -8.37 9.90
N SER A 32 7.29 -7.32 9.97
CA SER A 32 7.75 -5.94 9.84
C SER A 32 6.91 -4.99 10.68
N ALA A 33 7.57 -3.93 11.16
CA ALA A 33 6.96 -2.79 11.79
C ALA A 33 7.47 -1.52 11.11
N SER A 34 6.57 -0.61 10.79
CA SER A 34 6.85 0.67 10.15
C SER A 34 6.20 1.81 10.93
N PHE A 35 6.89 2.95 10.99
CA PHE A 35 6.44 4.14 11.69
C PHE A 35 6.80 5.40 10.92
N PHE A 36 5.91 6.38 10.91
CA PHE A 36 6.18 7.73 10.44
C PHE A 36 5.23 8.76 11.05
N ARG A 37 5.71 10.00 11.18
CA ARG A 37 4.87 11.15 11.54
C ARG A 37 4.05 11.59 10.34
N TRP A 38 2.76 11.88 10.54
CA TRP A 38 1.84 12.28 9.49
C TRP A 38 1.77 13.81 9.43
N LEU A 39 2.20 14.38 8.29
CA LEU A 39 2.26 15.83 8.06
C LEU A 39 3.08 16.58 9.12
N PRO A 40 4.37 16.20 9.32
CA PRO A 40 5.21 16.77 10.37
C PRO A 40 5.44 18.29 10.21
N ALA A 41 5.26 18.83 9.01
CA ALA A 41 5.32 20.27 8.76
C ALA A 41 4.08 21.04 9.25
N LEU A 42 2.98 20.35 9.57
CA LEU A 42 1.71 20.96 10.00
C LEU A 42 1.34 20.62 11.44
N VAL A 43 1.50 19.37 11.85
CA VAL A 43 1.08 18.89 13.17
C VAL A 43 2.13 17.95 13.74
N ASP A 44 2.48 18.17 15.00
CA ASP A 44 3.57 17.42 15.62
C ASP A 44 3.17 16.01 16.08
N ASP A 45 1.95 15.84 16.56
CA ASP A 45 1.56 14.65 17.32
C ASP A 45 0.94 13.53 16.47
N TYR A 46 0.77 13.75 15.16
CA TYR A 46 0.08 12.77 14.31
C TYR A 46 1.07 11.72 13.81
N TRP A 47 0.72 10.45 13.92
CA TRP A 47 1.60 9.36 13.49
C TRP A 47 0.84 8.15 12.98
N ILE A 48 1.49 7.41 12.09
CA ILE A 48 0.99 6.15 11.55
C ILE A 48 1.95 5.04 11.89
N GLY A 49 1.42 4.02 12.57
CA GLY A 49 2.07 2.74 12.79
C GLY A 49 1.49 1.67 11.87
N TYR A 50 2.36 0.83 11.32
CA TYR A 50 1.95 -0.35 10.55
C TYR A 50 2.78 -1.55 10.98
N ALA A 51 2.14 -2.66 11.30
CA ALA A 51 2.82 -3.93 11.54
C ALA A 51 2.18 -5.03 10.70
N SER A 52 3.01 -5.95 10.22
CA SER A 52 2.58 -7.10 9.43
C SER A 52 3.44 -8.32 9.71
N ALA A 53 2.85 -9.49 9.54
CA ALA A 53 3.58 -10.75 9.56
C ALA A 53 2.98 -11.72 8.55
N TYR A 54 3.82 -12.56 7.98
CA TYR A 54 3.40 -13.66 7.13
C TYR A 54 4.10 -14.95 7.52
N LYS A 55 3.43 -16.07 7.21
CA LYS A 55 3.93 -17.42 7.37
C LYS A 55 3.63 -18.23 6.11
N LYS A 56 4.64 -18.90 5.58
CA LYS A 56 4.48 -19.86 4.49
C LYS A 56 3.77 -21.11 5.01
N LEU A 57 2.82 -21.61 4.22
CA LEU A 57 2.12 -22.87 4.44
C LEU A 57 2.58 -23.84 3.36
N GLY A 58 3.74 -24.46 3.59
CA GLY A 58 4.47 -25.21 2.57
C GLY A 58 5.00 -24.30 1.45
N GLU A 59 5.27 -24.88 0.28
CA GLU A 59 5.99 -24.18 -0.79
C GLU A 59 5.12 -23.24 -1.62
N LYS A 60 3.81 -23.45 -1.68
CA LYS A 60 2.91 -22.79 -2.64
C LYS A 60 1.87 -21.86 -2.02
N GLN A 61 1.87 -21.71 -0.70
CA GLN A 61 0.84 -20.95 0.01
C GLN A 61 1.47 -20.08 1.11
N ALA A 62 0.79 -19.00 1.48
CA ALA A 62 1.14 -18.21 2.64
C ALA A 62 -0.11 -17.56 3.24
N ILE A 63 -0.10 -17.39 4.56
CA ILE A 63 -1.03 -16.53 5.29
C ILE A 63 -0.30 -15.30 5.80
N SER A 64 -1.01 -14.19 5.94
CA SER A 64 -0.47 -12.98 6.56
C SER A 64 -1.53 -12.22 7.31
N ALA A 65 -1.10 -11.42 8.28
CA ALA A 65 -1.94 -10.50 9.01
C ALA A 65 -1.23 -9.14 9.11
N SER A 66 -2.00 -8.07 9.20
CA SER A 66 -1.46 -6.74 9.46
C SER A 66 -2.40 -5.87 10.29
N VAL A 67 -1.81 -4.90 10.98
CA VAL A 67 -2.51 -3.84 11.69
C VAL A 67 -1.92 -2.50 11.25
N GLN A 68 -2.80 -1.54 10.97
CA GLN A 68 -2.47 -0.14 10.77
C GLN A 68 -3.22 0.68 11.81
N TYR A 69 -2.49 1.57 12.47
CA TYR A 69 -3.03 2.51 13.44
C TYR A 69 -2.63 3.93 13.03
N PHE A 70 -3.60 4.81 12.91
CA PHE A 70 -3.37 6.22 12.66
C PHE A 70 -3.88 7.01 13.86
N ASP A 71 -2.95 7.69 14.51
CA ASP A 71 -3.17 8.52 15.67
C ASP A 71 -3.11 9.98 15.25
N TYR A 72 -4.18 10.72 15.50
CA TYR A 72 -4.27 12.11 15.11
C TYR A 72 -5.25 12.80 16.05
N GLU A 73 -4.86 13.75 16.88
CA GLU A 73 -5.81 14.54 17.68
C GLU A 73 -6.45 13.86 18.91
N THR A 74 -6.48 14.66 19.96
CA THR A 74 -7.09 14.33 21.24
C THR A 74 -8.18 15.36 21.52
N TRP A 75 -9.38 14.90 21.84
CA TRP A 75 -10.53 15.75 22.14
C TRP A 75 -10.83 15.72 23.63
N LEU A 76 -11.13 16.89 24.20
CA LEU A 76 -11.69 17.00 25.55
C LEU A 76 -13.22 16.94 25.44
N ILE A 77 -13.80 15.85 25.92
CA ILE A 77 -15.25 15.63 25.89
C ILE A 77 -15.71 15.44 27.33
N ASN A 78 -16.52 16.37 27.84
CA ASN A 78 -17.06 16.33 29.21
C ASN A 78 -15.98 16.19 30.31
N GLY A 79 -14.78 16.71 30.09
CA GLY A 79 -13.65 16.62 31.03
C GLY A 79 -12.78 15.37 30.85
N ASP A 80 -13.19 14.43 30.01
CA ASP A 80 -12.39 13.26 29.64
C ASP A 80 -11.61 13.52 28.34
N THR A 81 -10.32 13.21 28.39
CA THR A 81 -9.43 13.26 27.23
C THR A 81 -9.63 11.99 26.39
N LYS A 82 -10.15 12.12 25.17
CA LYS A 82 -10.37 11.02 24.23
C LYS A 82 -9.43 11.15 23.03
N GLN A 83 -8.62 10.12 22.80
CA GLN A 83 -7.80 10.01 21.60
C GLN A 83 -8.63 9.58 20.39
N LEU A 84 -8.50 10.31 19.27
CA LEU A 84 -9.07 9.91 17.99
C LEU A 84 -8.05 9.06 17.24
N ALA A 85 -8.52 7.93 16.73
CA ALA A 85 -7.66 7.03 16.00
C ALA A 85 -8.44 6.19 14.99
N ASP A 86 -7.78 5.93 13.88
CA ASP A 86 -8.22 4.96 12.90
C ASP A 86 -7.43 3.66 13.05
N LEU A 87 -8.13 2.54 12.89
CA LEU A 87 -7.61 1.19 12.99
C LEU A 87 -8.03 0.39 11.76
N ALA A 88 -7.06 -0.23 11.10
CA ALA A 88 -7.33 -1.24 10.08
C ALA A 88 -6.61 -2.54 10.41
N ILE A 89 -7.35 -3.64 10.52
CA ILE A 89 -6.83 -4.99 10.72
C ILE A 89 -7.09 -5.78 9.46
N SER A 90 -6.10 -6.52 8.96
CA SER A 90 -6.21 -7.30 7.74
C SER A 90 -5.67 -8.71 7.94
N ALA A 91 -6.32 -9.67 7.28
CA ALA A 91 -5.83 -11.04 7.15
C ALA A 91 -5.88 -11.44 5.69
N ALA A 92 -4.80 -12.02 5.16
CA ALA A 92 -4.71 -12.42 3.77
C ALA A 92 -4.24 -13.86 3.63
N TYR A 93 -4.75 -14.52 2.59
CA TYR A 93 -4.28 -15.81 2.13
C TYR A 93 -3.83 -15.69 0.68
N SER A 94 -2.71 -16.33 0.35
CA SER A 94 -2.16 -16.36 -1.00
C SER A 94 -1.78 -17.77 -1.41
N ARG A 95 -1.96 -18.08 -2.69
CA ARG A 95 -1.66 -19.38 -3.28
C ARG A 95 -1.10 -19.24 -4.68
N GLN A 96 -0.07 -20.03 -4.95
CA GLN A 96 0.48 -20.26 -6.27
C GLN A 96 -0.41 -21.26 -7.02
N LEU A 97 -0.97 -20.84 -8.16
CA LEU A 97 -1.90 -21.62 -8.98
C LEU A 97 -1.22 -22.24 -10.21
N GLY A 98 -0.05 -21.72 -10.60
CA GLY A 98 0.76 -22.26 -11.70
C GLY A 98 2.25 -22.12 -11.40
N LYS A 99 3.12 -22.45 -12.36
CA LYS A 99 4.58 -22.37 -12.16
C LYS A 99 5.04 -20.96 -11.76
N ASN A 100 4.44 -19.94 -12.37
CA ASN A 100 4.87 -18.55 -12.27
C ASN A 100 3.76 -17.61 -11.77
N PHE A 101 2.57 -18.14 -11.49
CA PHE A 101 1.38 -17.34 -11.21
C PHE A 101 0.79 -17.65 -9.84
N SER A 102 0.41 -16.59 -9.13
CA SER A 102 -0.16 -16.64 -7.78
C SER A 102 -1.30 -15.63 -7.64
N MET A 103 -2.22 -15.95 -6.75
CA MET A 103 -3.33 -15.09 -6.37
C MET A 103 -3.38 -14.94 -4.86
N GLY A 104 -3.98 -13.84 -4.40
CA GLY A 104 -4.19 -13.57 -2.98
C GLY A 104 -5.52 -12.88 -2.74
N ALA A 105 -6.15 -13.22 -1.62
CA ALA A 105 -7.35 -12.57 -1.12
C ALA A 105 -7.09 -12.02 0.28
N THR A 106 -7.58 -10.82 0.57
CA THR A 106 -7.46 -10.17 1.88
C THR A 106 -8.83 -9.80 2.39
N LEU A 107 -9.08 -10.02 3.67
CA LEU A 107 -10.21 -9.44 4.40
C LEU A 107 -9.69 -8.36 5.34
N LYS A 108 -10.38 -7.22 5.40
CA LYS A 108 -10.04 -6.09 6.25
C LYS A 108 -11.21 -5.65 7.08
N TYR A 109 -10.95 -5.38 8.35
CA TYR A 109 -11.82 -4.61 9.22
C TYR A 109 -11.23 -3.21 9.38
N ILE A 110 -12.05 -2.19 9.18
CA ILE A 110 -11.67 -0.78 9.26
C ILE A 110 -12.58 -0.12 10.30
N SER A 111 -11.98 0.65 11.19
CA SER A 111 -12.64 1.39 12.25
C SER A 111 -12.06 2.79 12.24
N SER A 112 -12.88 3.81 12.06
CA SER A 112 -12.44 5.20 12.01
C SER A 112 -13.27 6.06 12.95
N ASP A 113 -12.62 6.98 13.67
CA ASP A 113 -13.28 7.87 14.61
C ASP A 113 -13.00 9.31 14.23
N LEU A 114 -13.89 9.94 13.46
CA LEU A 114 -13.77 11.34 13.01
C LEU A 114 -13.98 12.39 14.13
N GLY A 115 -14.09 11.95 15.38
CA GLY A 115 -14.35 12.83 16.51
C GLY A 115 -15.82 12.98 16.84
N TYR A 116 -16.10 13.87 17.78
CA TYR A 116 -17.39 13.99 18.43
C TYR A 116 -17.89 15.43 18.40
N ALA A 117 -18.62 15.82 17.35
CA ALA A 117 -19.26 17.12 17.29
C ALA A 117 -20.75 17.01 17.60
N TYR A 118 -21.22 17.70 18.66
CA TYR A 118 -22.65 17.98 18.89
C TYR A 118 -23.04 19.17 18.00
N VAL A 119 -23.32 18.92 16.72
CA VAL A 119 -23.84 19.97 15.83
C VAL A 119 -25.35 19.81 15.74
N ASN A 120 -26.08 20.32 16.73
CA ASN A 120 -27.54 20.60 16.80
C ASN A 120 -28.57 19.71 16.05
N ALA A 121 -28.24 18.49 15.61
CA ALA A 121 -29.13 17.55 14.93
C ALA A 121 -28.52 16.13 14.75
N GLY A 122 -27.42 15.77 15.41
CA GLY A 122 -26.86 14.42 15.27
C GLY A 122 -25.53 14.16 15.96
N THR A 123 -25.36 12.93 16.44
CA THR A 123 -24.11 12.45 17.03
C THR A 123 -23.24 11.84 15.94
N ILE A 124 -22.04 12.38 15.74
CA ILE A 124 -20.99 11.70 14.95
C ILE A 124 -20.56 10.49 15.77
N LYS A 125 -20.64 9.29 15.15
CA LYS A 125 -20.21 8.05 15.78
C LYS A 125 -19.01 7.48 15.05
N LYS A 126 -18.23 6.68 15.77
CA LYS A 126 -17.18 5.84 15.22
C LYS A 126 -17.74 4.98 14.07
N GLY A 127 -17.16 5.13 12.88
CA GLY A 127 -17.51 4.39 11.69
C GLY A 127 -16.80 3.04 11.63
N GLN A 128 -17.49 2.03 11.14
CA GLN A 128 -16.92 0.69 10.92
C GLN A 128 -17.22 0.22 9.50
N SER A 129 -16.29 -0.53 8.91
CA SER A 129 -16.46 -1.13 7.60
C SER A 129 -15.66 -2.43 7.46
N VAL A 130 -16.12 -3.29 6.56
CA VAL A 130 -15.43 -4.50 6.13
C VAL A 130 -15.15 -4.39 4.64
N ALA A 131 -13.92 -4.74 4.25
CA ALA A 131 -13.48 -4.71 2.87
C ALA A 131 -12.72 -5.98 2.49
N ALA A 132 -12.69 -6.25 1.19
CA ALA A 132 -11.89 -7.30 0.61
C ALA A 132 -10.92 -6.75 -0.45
N ASP A 133 -9.78 -7.42 -0.59
CA ASP A 133 -8.86 -7.21 -1.71
C ASP A 133 -8.72 -8.51 -2.49
N ILE A 134 -8.55 -8.37 -3.82
CA ILE A 134 -8.18 -9.47 -4.71
C ILE A 134 -6.90 -9.06 -5.43
N SER A 135 -5.92 -9.94 -5.44
CA SER A 135 -4.60 -9.67 -6.00
C SER A 135 -4.08 -10.84 -6.82
N ALA A 136 -3.26 -10.52 -7.81
CA ALA A 136 -2.58 -11.47 -8.67
C ALA A 136 -1.11 -11.05 -8.83
N TYR A 137 -0.25 -12.04 -8.99
CA TYR A 137 1.17 -11.84 -9.20
C TYR A 137 1.74 -12.92 -10.11
N TYR A 138 2.39 -12.48 -11.18
CA TYR A 138 3.15 -13.31 -12.10
C TYR A 138 4.63 -12.95 -11.96
N HIS A 139 5.50 -13.95 -11.84
CA HIS A 139 6.95 -13.72 -11.87
C HIS A 139 7.65 -14.84 -12.63
N LYS A 140 8.68 -14.47 -13.39
CA LYS A 140 9.50 -15.43 -14.13
C LYS A 140 10.97 -15.08 -13.95
N GLN A 141 11.73 -16.07 -13.50
CA GLN A 141 13.18 -16.02 -13.49
C GLN A 141 13.73 -16.61 -14.79
N VAL A 142 14.66 -15.90 -15.40
CA VAL A 142 15.48 -16.35 -16.52
C VAL A 142 16.92 -16.31 -16.05
N THR A 143 17.45 -17.47 -15.70
CA THR A 143 18.85 -17.61 -15.30
C THR A 143 19.71 -17.58 -16.57
N GLY A 144 20.62 -16.60 -16.65
CA GLY A 144 21.63 -16.52 -17.71
C GLY A 144 22.75 -17.54 -17.47
N GLY A 145 23.22 -18.19 -18.54
CA GLY A 145 24.16 -19.31 -18.44
C GLY A 145 25.49 -18.99 -17.73
N GLN A 146 26.08 -20.02 -17.09
CA GLN A 146 27.41 -20.20 -16.45
C GLN A 146 28.09 -19.05 -15.64
N SER A 147 27.61 -17.81 -15.70
CA SER A 147 28.29 -16.61 -15.19
C SER A 147 27.60 -15.97 -13.97
N GLY A 148 26.52 -16.59 -13.45
CA GLY A 148 25.84 -16.14 -12.23
C GLY A 148 25.01 -14.86 -12.42
N GLU A 149 24.60 -14.57 -13.66
CA GLU A 149 23.67 -13.49 -13.97
C GLU A 149 22.22 -13.98 -13.93
N ASP A 150 21.36 -13.23 -13.25
CA ASP A 150 19.93 -13.54 -13.14
C ASP A 150 19.09 -12.35 -13.63
N PHE A 151 18.17 -12.62 -14.54
CA PHE A 151 17.16 -11.68 -14.97
C PHE A 151 15.78 -12.16 -14.53
N ASN A 152 15.03 -11.30 -13.84
CA ASN A 152 13.66 -11.58 -13.43
C ASN A 152 12.75 -10.48 -13.92
N TRP A 153 11.55 -10.88 -14.33
CA TRP A 153 10.48 -9.93 -14.58
C TRP A 153 9.19 -10.40 -13.92
N SER A 154 8.35 -9.43 -13.60
CA SER A 154 7.13 -9.66 -12.85
C SER A 154 6.03 -8.70 -13.27
N LEU A 155 4.80 -9.16 -13.10
CA LEU A 155 3.58 -8.37 -13.26
C LEU A 155 2.74 -8.56 -12.01
N GLY A 156 2.10 -7.50 -11.54
CA GLY A 156 1.18 -7.58 -10.42
C GLY A 156 -0.07 -6.76 -10.67
N VAL A 157 -1.17 -7.21 -10.07
CA VAL A 157 -2.46 -6.52 -10.08
C VAL A 157 -3.08 -6.64 -8.70
N ILE A 158 -3.72 -5.59 -8.22
CA ILE A 158 -4.56 -5.61 -7.03
C ILE A 158 -5.76 -4.69 -7.18
N ALA A 159 -6.94 -5.22 -6.87
CA ALA A 159 -8.13 -4.45 -6.57
C ALA A 159 -8.31 -4.45 -5.06
N SER A 160 -8.18 -3.28 -4.44
CA SER A 160 -8.13 -3.12 -2.98
C SER A 160 -9.31 -2.31 -2.44
N ASN A 161 -9.64 -2.54 -1.17
CA ASN A 161 -10.67 -1.86 -0.39
C ASN A 161 -12.09 -1.99 -0.99
N LEU A 162 -12.41 -3.15 -1.56
CA LEU A 162 -13.76 -3.46 -2.04
C LEU A 162 -14.65 -3.83 -0.86
N GLY A 163 -15.39 -2.86 -0.32
CA GLY A 163 -16.12 -3.05 0.92
C GLY A 163 -17.33 -2.14 1.07
N ASN A 164 -18.12 -2.36 2.11
CA ASN A 164 -19.27 -1.49 2.38
C ASN A 164 -18.81 -0.06 2.69
N LYS A 165 -19.74 0.89 2.53
CA LYS A 165 -19.50 2.27 2.97
C LYS A 165 -19.30 2.31 4.47
N ILE A 166 -18.39 3.16 4.93
CA ILE A 166 -18.22 3.47 6.35
C ILE A 166 -19.32 4.46 6.75
N ASP A 167 -19.99 4.18 7.87
CA ASP A 167 -21.16 4.93 8.35
C ASP A 167 -20.82 5.67 9.65
N PHE A 168 -20.79 7.00 9.59
CA PHE A 168 -20.52 7.86 10.74
C PHE A 168 -21.80 8.40 11.40
N GLY A 169 -22.95 7.77 11.13
CA GLY A 169 -24.25 8.18 11.64
C GLY A 169 -24.76 9.42 10.92
N SER A 170 -24.99 10.50 11.66
CA SER A 170 -25.56 11.74 11.12
C SER A 170 -24.66 12.44 10.10
N SER A 171 -23.35 12.13 10.07
CA SER A 171 -22.42 12.63 9.07
C SER A 171 -22.54 11.91 7.71
N GLY A 172 -23.31 10.82 7.61
CA GLY A 172 -23.56 10.09 6.37
C GLY A 172 -22.64 8.88 6.15
N LYS A 173 -22.78 8.29 4.95
CA LYS A 173 -22.08 7.07 4.53
C LYS A 173 -21.09 7.36 3.40
N TYR A 174 -19.84 6.96 3.58
CA TYR A 174 -18.75 7.27 2.66
C TYR A 174 -18.17 6.02 2.02
N PHE A 175 -17.80 6.09 0.75
CA PHE A 175 -17.11 5.01 0.07
C PHE A 175 -15.70 4.83 0.67
N LEU A 176 -15.28 3.58 0.84
CA LEU A 176 -13.87 3.29 1.04
C LEU A 176 -13.08 3.67 -0.22
N PRO A 177 -11.80 4.04 -0.09
CA PRO A 177 -10.94 4.36 -1.22
C PRO A 177 -10.56 3.08 -1.97
N ALA A 178 -11.53 2.51 -2.69
CA ALA A 178 -11.37 1.38 -3.58
C ALA A 178 -10.35 1.76 -4.66
N LYS A 179 -9.36 0.91 -4.91
CA LYS A 179 -8.25 1.25 -5.81
C LYS A 179 -7.82 0.04 -6.61
N LEU A 180 -7.76 0.20 -7.93
CA LEU A 180 -7.12 -0.74 -8.83
C LEU A 180 -5.69 -0.29 -9.06
N ARG A 181 -4.73 -1.21 -8.91
CA ARG A 181 -3.32 -0.97 -9.21
C ARG A 181 -2.77 -2.12 -10.04
N ILE A 182 -2.05 -1.77 -11.10
CA ILE A 182 -1.38 -2.69 -12.02
C ILE A 182 0.07 -2.25 -12.11
N GLY A 183 1.01 -3.18 -12.10
CA GLY A 183 2.42 -2.84 -12.15
C GLY A 183 3.29 -3.90 -12.80
N GLY A 184 4.47 -3.47 -13.23
CA GLY A 184 5.51 -4.30 -13.80
C GLY A 184 6.83 -4.09 -13.05
N GLY A 185 7.61 -5.16 -12.93
CA GLY A 185 8.91 -5.16 -12.28
C GLY A 185 9.96 -5.85 -13.13
N LEU A 186 11.18 -5.31 -13.11
CA LEU A 186 12.38 -5.92 -13.68
C LEU A 186 13.46 -5.99 -12.60
N SER A 187 14.19 -7.09 -12.55
CA SER A 187 15.31 -7.29 -11.63
C SER A 187 16.47 -7.91 -12.38
N TYR A 188 17.63 -7.26 -12.37
CA TYR A 188 18.86 -7.77 -12.96
C TYR A 188 19.93 -7.88 -11.89
N THR A 189 20.52 -9.06 -11.75
CA THR A 189 21.63 -9.32 -10.84
C THR A 189 22.90 -9.58 -11.65
N ALA A 190 23.82 -8.62 -11.63
CA ALA A 190 25.15 -8.75 -12.24
C ALA A 190 26.11 -9.41 -11.23
N THR A 191 26.72 -10.53 -11.61
CA THR A 191 27.80 -11.21 -10.87
C THR A 191 27.45 -11.61 -9.42
N GLY A 192 26.16 -11.76 -9.09
CA GLY A 192 25.66 -12.05 -7.74
C GLY A 192 25.88 -10.96 -6.68
N LYS A 193 26.62 -9.88 -6.99
CA LYS A 193 26.97 -8.79 -6.05
C LYS A 193 26.15 -7.52 -6.26
N HIS A 194 25.77 -7.22 -7.48
CA HIS A 194 25.06 -5.99 -7.81
C HIS A 194 23.69 -6.36 -8.34
N ARG A 195 22.63 -5.89 -7.70
CA ARG A 195 21.27 -6.13 -8.17
C ARG A 195 20.52 -4.82 -8.34
N ILE A 196 19.97 -4.61 -9.52
CA ILE A 196 19.16 -3.45 -9.87
C ILE A 196 17.73 -3.93 -10.07
N ASN A 197 16.79 -3.27 -9.41
CA ASN A 197 15.37 -3.50 -9.54
C ASN A 197 14.69 -2.22 -10.04
N LEU A 198 13.84 -2.35 -11.06
CA LEU A 198 13.02 -1.27 -11.60
C LEU A 198 11.57 -1.67 -11.48
N VAL A 199 10.71 -0.73 -11.11
CA VAL A 199 9.28 -0.97 -10.94
C VAL A 199 8.48 0.23 -11.45
N ALA A 200 7.35 -0.05 -12.08
CA ALA A 200 6.37 0.95 -12.47
C ALA A 200 4.96 0.43 -12.17
N ASP A 201 4.15 1.25 -11.50
CA ASP A 201 2.76 0.97 -11.17
C ASP A 201 1.86 2.09 -11.73
N LEU A 202 0.72 1.68 -12.26
CA LEU A 202 -0.43 2.53 -12.60
C LEU A 202 -1.54 2.25 -11.60
N SER A 203 -2.10 3.30 -11.00
CA SER A 203 -3.23 3.16 -10.08
C SER A 203 -4.41 4.02 -10.51
N LYS A 204 -5.65 3.55 -10.31
CA LYS A 204 -6.87 4.34 -10.45
C LYS A 204 -7.78 4.11 -9.25
N LEU A 205 -8.38 5.19 -8.74
CA LEU A 205 -9.43 5.10 -7.73
C LEU A 205 -10.71 4.59 -8.39
N MET A 206 -11.34 3.60 -7.76
CA MET A 206 -12.60 3.02 -8.19
C MET A 206 -13.77 3.55 -7.34
N VAL A 207 -13.73 4.84 -7.00
CA VAL A 207 -14.82 5.52 -6.30
C VAL A 207 -15.52 6.45 -7.28
N PRO A 208 -16.86 6.58 -7.21
CA PRO A 208 -17.57 7.43 -8.14
C PRO A 208 -17.13 8.90 -8.05
N THR A 209 -17.01 9.55 -9.21
CA THR A 209 -16.70 10.99 -9.27
C THR A 209 -17.91 11.79 -8.74
N PRO A 210 -17.74 12.65 -7.72
CA PRO A 210 -18.83 13.50 -7.24
C PRO A 210 -19.25 14.48 -8.35
N THR A 211 -20.55 14.58 -8.62
CA THR A 211 -21.10 15.51 -9.63
C THR A 211 -21.87 16.63 -8.94
N ALA A 212 -21.91 17.83 -9.56
CA ALA A 212 -22.56 19.00 -8.97
C ALA A 212 -24.05 18.81 -8.60
N SER A 213 -24.72 17.80 -9.17
CA SER A 213 -26.13 17.48 -8.93
C SER A 213 -26.36 16.26 -8.02
N GLN A 214 -25.33 15.47 -7.70
CA GLN A 214 -25.44 14.35 -6.77
C GLN A 214 -24.18 14.26 -5.93
N ASN A 215 -24.35 14.35 -4.61
CA ASN A 215 -23.36 13.81 -3.68
C ASN A 215 -23.11 12.38 -4.15
N GLY A 216 -21.90 12.08 -4.64
CA GLY A 216 -21.48 10.79 -5.22
C GLY A 216 -21.56 9.61 -4.26
N GLN A 217 -22.38 9.73 -3.21
CA GLN A 217 -22.74 8.83 -2.13
C GLN A 217 -23.91 7.89 -2.50
N ASN A 218 -24.58 8.06 -3.65
CA ASN A 218 -25.70 7.18 -4.05
C ASN A 218 -25.24 6.01 -4.94
N GLY A 219 -25.62 4.78 -4.57
CA GLY A 219 -25.36 3.56 -5.35
C GLY A 219 -24.64 2.45 -4.59
N ALA A 220 -24.84 1.21 -5.03
CA ALA A 220 -24.15 0.02 -4.54
C ALA A 220 -22.64 0.08 -4.85
N VAL A 221 -21.81 -0.41 -3.92
CA VAL A 221 -20.34 -0.28 -4.01
C VAL A 221 -19.77 -0.88 -5.28
N LEU A 222 -20.14 -2.12 -5.61
CA LEU A 222 -19.64 -2.79 -6.80
C LEU A 222 -20.07 -2.08 -8.09
N LYS A 223 -21.31 -1.58 -8.13
CA LYS A 223 -21.81 -0.78 -9.26
C LYS A 223 -21.06 0.55 -9.38
N GLY A 224 -20.74 1.19 -8.25
CA GLY A 224 -19.92 2.40 -8.20
C GLY A 224 -18.51 2.16 -8.71
N ALA A 225 -17.87 1.08 -8.28
CA ALA A 225 -16.53 0.70 -8.72
C ALA A 225 -16.47 0.41 -10.23
N LEU A 226 -17.44 -0.32 -10.79
CA LEU A 226 -17.50 -0.56 -12.24
C LEU A 226 -17.82 0.71 -13.02
N ARG A 227 -18.70 1.57 -12.48
CA ARG A 227 -19.07 2.85 -13.11
C ARG A 227 -17.93 3.85 -13.13
N SER A 228 -17.01 3.82 -12.15
CA SER A 228 -15.87 4.75 -12.05
C SER A 228 -14.90 4.73 -13.24
N PHE A 229 -15.04 3.80 -14.17
CA PHE A 229 -14.26 3.76 -15.42
C PHE A 229 -14.87 4.58 -16.56
N SER A 230 -16.09 5.11 -16.38
CA SER A 230 -16.85 5.82 -17.40
C SER A 230 -17.70 6.94 -16.82
N ASP A 231 -17.33 7.50 -15.67
CA ASP A 231 -18.16 8.48 -14.95
C ASP A 231 -17.60 9.90 -14.94
N ALA A 232 -16.37 10.10 -15.41
CA ALA A 232 -15.79 11.42 -15.54
C ALA A 232 -16.62 12.28 -16.52
N PRO A 233 -17.08 13.48 -16.11
CA PRO A 233 -17.89 14.37 -16.95
C PRO A 233 -17.23 14.77 -18.28
N GLY A 234 -15.90 14.82 -18.33
CA GLY A 234 -15.08 15.07 -19.52
C GLY A 234 -14.74 13.82 -20.34
N GLY A 235 -15.37 12.68 -20.07
CA GLY A 235 -15.22 11.42 -20.81
C GLY A 235 -13.84 10.77 -20.66
N PHE A 236 -13.46 9.92 -21.62
CA PHE A 236 -12.23 9.12 -21.57
C PHE A 236 -10.96 9.96 -21.35
N LYS A 237 -10.91 11.19 -21.88
CA LYS A 237 -9.78 12.10 -21.69
C LYS A 237 -9.60 12.51 -20.24
N GLU A 238 -10.70 12.70 -19.51
CA GLU A 238 -10.64 12.99 -18.07
C GLU A 238 -10.36 11.72 -17.26
N GLU A 239 -10.90 10.56 -17.66
CA GLU A 239 -10.62 9.30 -16.98
C GLU A 239 -9.14 8.92 -16.99
N MET A 240 -8.45 9.15 -18.11
CA MET A 240 -7.00 8.94 -18.22
C MET A 240 -6.20 9.88 -17.31
N GLN A 241 -6.77 11.02 -16.90
CA GLN A 241 -6.13 11.95 -15.97
C GLN A 241 -6.28 11.51 -14.51
N GLU A 242 -7.15 10.55 -14.20
CA GLU A 242 -7.29 9.98 -12.86
C GLU A 242 -6.27 8.88 -12.57
N ILE A 243 -5.48 8.49 -13.56
CA ILE A 243 -4.42 7.51 -13.41
C ILE A 243 -3.25 8.15 -12.66
N MET A 244 -2.94 7.57 -11.51
CA MET A 244 -1.76 7.87 -10.71
C MET A 244 -0.60 7.03 -11.25
N PHE A 245 0.55 7.66 -11.47
CA PHE A 245 1.76 7.00 -11.95
C PHE A 245 2.79 6.91 -10.83
N SER A 246 3.42 5.75 -10.70
CA SER A 246 4.41 5.46 -9.67
C SER A 246 5.58 4.72 -10.29
N VAL A 247 6.80 5.21 -10.10
CA VAL A 247 8.02 4.54 -10.55
C VAL A 247 9.04 4.46 -9.44
N GLY A 248 9.82 3.39 -9.45
CA GLY A 248 10.85 3.13 -8.45
C GLY A 248 12.06 2.44 -9.05
N ALA A 249 13.22 2.77 -8.49
CA ALA A 249 14.46 2.05 -8.72
C ALA A 249 15.06 1.66 -7.37
N GLU A 250 15.62 0.46 -7.30
CA GLU A 250 16.33 -0.05 -6.13
C GLU A 250 17.64 -0.68 -6.59
N TYR A 251 18.72 -0.38 -5.87
CA TYR A 251 20.03 -0.96 -6.07
C TYR A 251 20.48 -1.66 -4.80
N TRP A 252 20.83 -2.93 -4.90
CA TRP A 252 21.43 -3.72 -3.82
C TRP A 252 22.91 -3.96 -4.10
N TYR A 253 23.74 -3.73 -3.07
CA TYR A 253 25.13 -4.16 -3.04
C TYR A 253 25.30 -5.32 -2.07
N LYS A 254 25.81 -6.45 -2.59
CA LYS A 254 26.05 -7.73 -1.91
C LYS A 254 24.85 -8.28 -1.15
N ASN A 255 23.62 -7.88 -1.52
CA ASN A 255 22.40 -8.15 -0.76
C ASN A 255 22.46 -7.69 0.71
N VAL A 256 23.29 -6.68 1.03
CA VAL A 256 23.43 -6.11 2.38
C VAL A 256 22.89 -4.70 2.42
N VAL A 257 23.32 -3.84 1.48
CA VAL A 257 22.91 -2.42 1.45
C VAL A 257 22.02 -2.18 0.24
N ALA A 258 20.93 -1.45 0.44
CA ALA A 258 20.00 -1.02 -0.59
C ALA A 258 19.97 0.51 -0.68
N LEU A 259 19.95 1.04 -1.89
CA LEU A 259 19.61 2.42 -2.20
C LEU A 259 18.36 2.44 -3.05
N ARG A 260 17.45 3.38 -2.77
CA ARG A 260 16.13 3.43 -3.40
C ARG A 260 15.79 4.85 -3.83
N GLY A 261 15.27 4.96 -5.03
CA GLY A 261 14.69 6.18 -5.58
C GLY A 261 13.30 5.90 -6.10
N GLY A 262 12.49 6.94 -6.27
CA GLY A 262 11.24 6.82 -7.00
C GLY A 262 10.49 8.12 -7.11
N TYR A 263 9.49 8.11 -7.98
CA TYR A 263 8.64 9.25 -8.28
C TYR A 263 7.17 8.80 -8.26
N TYR A 264 6.32 9.64 -7.70
CA TYR A 264 4.88 9.51 -7.69
C TYR A 264 4.27 10.77 -8.30
N GLY A 265 3.34 10.60 -9.23
CA GLY A 265 2.69 11.70 -9.91
C GLY A 265 1.21 11.46 -10.12
N GLU A 266 0.43 12.51 -9.90
CA GLU A 266 -0.98 12.59 -10.22
C GLU A 266 -1.23 13.78 -11.16
N ASN A 267 -2.33 13.76 -11.89
CA ASN A 267 -2.69 14.89 -12.74
C ASN A 267 -3.04 16.13 -11.89
N GLN A 268 -2.58 17.30 -12.33
CA GLN A 268 -2.84 18.58 -11.67
C GLN A 268 -4.34 18.93 -11.58
N LYS A 269 -5.15 18.43 -12.52
CA LYS A 269 -6.62 18.62 -12.52
C LYS A 269 -7.34 17.71 -11.52
N LYS A 270 -6.62 16.77 -10.89
CA LYS A 270 -7.11 15.89 -9.82
C LYS A 270 -6.45 16.32 -8.51
N ALA A 271 -5.88 15.41 -7.73
CA ALA A 271 -5.21 15.79 -6.48
C ALA A 271 -3.83 16.46 -6.71
N GLY A 272 -3.23 16.29 -7.89
CA GLY A 272 -2.05 17.04 -8.33
C GLY A 272 -0.80 16.82 -7.48
N GLN A 273 -0.71 15.71 -6.75
CA GLN A 273 0.47 15.38 -5.96
C GLN A 273 1.62 14.94 -6.85
N GLN A 274 2.79 15.52 -6.62
CA GLN A 274 4.04 15.15 -7.29
C GLN A 274 5.13 15.03 -6.23
N ILE A 275 5.73 13.85 -6.13
CA ILE A 275 6.57 13.48 -5.00
C ILE A 275 7.76 12.67 -5.51
N ILE A 276 8.96 13.06 -5.08
CA ILE A 276 10.16 12.24 -5.17
C ILE A 276 10.36 11.53 -3.83
N THR A 277 10.79 10.28 -3.86
CA THR A 277 11.18 9.54 -2.67
C THR A 277 12.61 9.07 -2.81
N VAL A 278 13.39 9.23 -1.74
CA VAL A 278 14.71 8.61 -1.61
C VAL A 278 14.69 7.68 -0.40
N GLY A 279 15.52 6.66 -0.39
CA GLY A 279 15.59 5.75 0.74
C GLY A 279 16.82 4.88 0.73
N ALA A 280 17.13 4.33 1.88
CA ALA A 280 18.22 3.39 2.08
C ALA A 280 17.73 2.21 2.90
N GLY A 281 18.38 1.06 2.74
CA GLY A 281 18.10 -0.13 3.51
C GLY A 281 19.38 -0.88 3.84
N ALA A 282 19.38 -1.59 4.96
CA ALA A 282 20.48 -2.41 5.37
C ALA A 282 19.96 -3.72 5.97
N ARG A 283 20.58 -4.84 5.60
CA ARG A 283 20.43 -6.10 6.33
C ARG A 283 21.38 -6.08 7.52
N ILE A 284 20.79 -6.12 8.71
CA ILE A 284 21.48 -6.09 9.98
C ILE A 284 21.41 -7.51 10.55
N PHE A 285 22.56 -8.13 10.80
CA PHE A 285 22.62 -9.56 11.12
C PHE A 285 22.01 -10.44 10.01
N ARG A 286 21.84 -11.74 10.26
CA ARG A 286 21.31 -12.69 9.26
C ARG A 286 19.80 -12.58 9.02
N ASN A 287 19.07 -11.94 9.94
CA ASN A 287 17.61 -12.06 10.00
C ASN A 287 16.87 -10.73 10.12
N PHE A 288 17.54 -9.60 10.40
CA PHE A 288 16.90 -8.29 10.51
C PHE A 288 17.24 -7.41 9.31
N ASN A 289 16.29 -6.58 8.88
CA ASN A 289 16.56 -5.48 7.97
C ASN A 289 16.01 -4.19 8.56
N ALA A 290 16.68 -3.08 8.28
CA ALA A 290 16.20 -1.74 8.56
C ALA A 290 16.10 -0.97 7.25
N ASP A 291 15.02 -0.22 7.07
CA ASP A 291 14.78 0.62 5.90
C ASP A 291 14.37 2.02 6.35
N LEU A 292 14.88 3.01 5.63
CA LEU A 292 14.59 4.43 5.81
C LEU A 292 14.14 5.00 4.47
N ALA A 293 13.09 5.83 4.49
CA ALA A 293 12.63 6.54 3.31
C ALA A 293 12.26 7.99 3.66
N TYR A 294 12.61 8.91 2.77
CA TYR A 294 12.31 10.32 2.88
C TYR A 294 11.50 10.79 1.68
N ILE A 295 10.49 11.61 1.95
CA ILE A 295 9.55 12.13 0.98
C ILE A 295 9.89 13.57 0.67
N ILE A 296 10.03 13.88 -0.62
CA ILE A 296 10.36 15.20 -1.15
C ILE A 296 9.22 15.61 -2.09
N PRO A 297 8.22 16.37 -1.61
CA PRO A 297 7.20 16.94 -2.47
C PRO A 297 7.81 17.93 -3.46
N LEU A 298 7.34 17.90 -4.71
CA LEU A 298 7.76 18.86 -5.75
C LEU A 298 6.92 20.14 -5.76
N LYS A 299 5.76 20.12 -5.10
CA LYS A 299 4.88 21.28 -4.96
C LYS A 299 5.18 22.00 -3.65
N GLU A 300 5.39 23.30 -3.72
CA GLU A 300 5.57 24.16 -2.56
C GLU A 300 4.36 24.10 -1.61
N GLY A 301 4.62 24.20 -0.31
CA GLY A 301 3.58 24.15 0.73
C GLY A 301 2.91 22.78 0.89
N SER A 302 3.47 21.71 0.30
CA SER A 302 2.93 20.37 0.49
C SER A 302 3.06 19.94 1.95
N PRO A 303 1.98 19.49 2.59
CA PRO A 303 2.01 19.10 4.00
C PRO A 303 2.75 17.76 4.21
N LEU A 304 3.06 17.04 3.13
CA LEU A 304 3.87 15.82 3.14
C LEU A 304 5.37 16.09 3.19
N ALA A 305 5.78 17.37 3.23
CA ALA A 305 7.18 17.74 3.40
C ALA A 305 7.75 17.12 4.68
N GLU A 306 9.06 16.86 4.68
CA GLU A 306 9.81 16.39 5.85
C GLU A 306 9.35 15.04 6.42
N THR A 307 8.60 14.25 5.65
CA THR A 307 8.12 12.95 6.09
C THR A 307 9.23 11.90 6.00
N LEU A 308 9.76 11.50 7.15
CA LEU A 308 10.65 10.35 7.33
C LEU A 308 9.84 9.10 7.69
N ARG A 309 10.09 8.01 6.98
CA ARG A 309 9.53 6.69 7.26
C ARG A 309 10.63 5.73 7.67
N THR A 310 10.34 4.98 8.73
CA THR A 310 11.25 3.98 9.28
C THR A 310 10.55 2.63 9.25
N THR A 311 11.29 1.58 8.89
CA THR A 311 10.78 0.22 8.89
C THR A 311 11.86 -0.72 9.41
N VAL A 312 11.47 -1.63 10.30
CA VAL A 312 12.29 -2.77 10.70
C VAL A 312 11.57 -4.04 10.29
N SER A 313 12.31 -4.99 9.76
CA SER A 313 11.77 -6.29 9.38
C SER A 313 12.64 -7.42 9.91
N PHE A 314 12.01 -8.57 10.15
CA PHE A 314 12.63 -9.78 10.68
C PHE A 314 12.19 -10.96 9.83
N TYR A 315 13.11 -11.87 9.51
CA TYR A 315 12.84 -13.03 8.66
C TYR A 315 13.41 -14.31 9.27
N ILE A 316 12.68 -15.41 9.09
CA ILE A 316 13.17 -16.76 9.40
C ILE A 316 13.26 -17.52 8.08
N PRO A 317 14.46 -17.98 7.66
CA PRO A 317 14.63 -18.82 6.49
C PRO A 317 13.80 -20.10 6.59
N GLY A 318 13.29 -20.59 5.46
CA GLY A 318 12.64 -21.90 5.44
C GLY A 318 13.62 -23.03 5.68
N LYS A 319 13.16 -24.09 6.35
CA LYS A 319 13.89 -25.36 6.37
C LYS A 319 13.96 -25.85 4.92
N LYS A 320 15.17 -26.03 4.39
CA LYS A 320 15.36 -26.77 3.15
C LYS A 320 14.89 -28.20 3.43
N GLY A 321 13.75 -28.58 2.85
CA GLY A 321 13.32 -29.98 2.77
C GLY A 321 14.21 -30.76 1.83
#